data_AF-A0A5K7S3V3-F1
#
_entry.id   AF-A0A5K7S3V3-F1
#
_cell.length_a   1.000
_cell.length_b   1.000
_cell.length_c   1.000
_cell.angle_alpha   90.00
_cell.angle_beta   90.00
_cell.angle_gamma   90.00
#
_symmetry.space_group_name_H-M   'P 1'
#
loop_
_entity.id
_entity.type
_entity.pdbx_description
1 polymer ?
#
loop_
_entity_poly.entity_id
_entity_poly.type
_entity_poly.pdbx_seq_one_letter_code
_entity_poly.pdbx_strand_id
1 'polypeptide(L)' 'MAGSEKVALADSYISMHKQYDNEADYELVKAYPFFLNFTKNSFMVFYPNEYHHPGIIANKPEKVKKIVFKIKI' A
#
# COMPACT_ATOMS: atom_id res chain seq x y z
N MET A 1 4.69 -20.82 3.14
CA MET A 1 5.43 -19.54 2.98
C MET A 1 4.86 -18.54 3.99
N ALA A 2 5.72 -17.90 4.79
CA ALA A 2 5.36 -16.88 5.77
C ALA A 2 6.41 -15.76 5.65
N GLY A 3 6.25 -14.90 4.62
CA GLY A 3 7.09 -13.72 4.45
C GLY A 3 6.48 -12.53 5.19
N SER A 4 7.31 -11.53 5.48
CA SER A 4 6.88 -10.25 6.06
C SER A 4 7.02 -9.13 5.03
N GLU A 5 6.11 -8.16 5.09
CA GLU A 5 6.23 -6.93 4.30
C GLU A 5 6.07 -5.70 5.18
N LYS A 6 6.63 -4.58 4.73
CA LYS A 6 6.34 -3.26 5.26
C LYS A 6 5.43 -2.55 4.27
N VAL A 7 4.48 -1.79 4.80
CA VAL A 7 3.58 -0.95 4.00
C VAL A 7 3.75 0.47 4.48
N ALA A 8 4.05 1.37 3.55
CA ALA A 8 4.02 2.81 3.82
C ALA A 8 2.59 3.32 3.66
N LEU A 9 2.18 4.22 4.55
CA LEU A 9 0.85 4.81 4.63
C LEU A 9 0.98 6.32 4.77
N ALA A 10 0.04 7.07 4.21
CA ALA A 10 -0.02 8.51 4.39
C ALA A 10 -1.46 9.03 4.37
N ASP A 11 -1.74 10.00 5.25
CA ASP A 11 -3.06 10.65 5.35
C ASP A 11 -3.17 11.87 4.42
N SER A 12 -2.05 12.33 3.86
CA SER A 12 -2.00 13.49 2.96
C SER A 12 -0.80 13.38 2.00
N TYR A 13 -0.82 14.17 0.93
CA TYR A 13 0.27 14.24 -0.03
C TYR A 13 0.89 15.64 -0.13
N ILE A 14 2.16 15.67 -0.53
CA ILE A 14 2.96 16.86 -0.78
C ILE A 14 2.76 17.33 -2.22
N SER A 15 2.80 16.40 -3.18
CA SER A 15 2.59 16.70 -4.60
C SER A 15 2.08 15.51 -5.39
N MET A 16 1.34 15.80 -6.46
CA MET A 16 0.88 14.80 -7.41
C MET A 16 2.05 14.31 -8.28
N HIS A 17 2.19 12.99 -8.40
CA HIS A 17 3.16 12.35 -9.30
C HIS A 17 2.48 11.85 -10.58
N LYS A 18 1.29 11.26 -10.46
CA LYS A 18 0.41 10.89 -11.58
C LYS A 18 -1.03 11.25 -11.19
N GLN A 19 -1.72 11.96 -12.09
CA GLN A 19 -3.14 12.26 -11.94
C GLN A 19 -3.99 10.97 -12.00
N TYR A 20 -5.15 11.01 -11.33
CA TYR A 20 -6.10 9.92 -11.30
C TYR A 20 -6.43 9.34 -12.68
N ASP A 21 -6.41 8.02 -12.76
CA ASP A 21 -6.67 7.20 -13.94
C ASP A 21 -7.98 6.44 -13.76
N ASN A 22 -9.01 6.79 -14.53
CA ASN A 22 -10.34 6.19 -14.40
C ASN A 22 -10.40 4.73 -14.86
N GLU A 23 -9.53 4.30 -15.78
CA GLU A 23 -9.53 2.92 -16.27
C GLU A 23 -8.83 2.00 -15.28
N ALA A 24 -7.77 2.48 -14.65
CA ALA A 24 -6.97 1.69 -13.72
C ALA A 24 -7.30 1.89 -12.22
N ASP A 25 -8.15 2.86 -11.88
CA ASP A 25 -8.65 3.14 -10.53
C ASP A 25 -7.53 3.47 -9.52
N TYR A 26 -6.63 4.38 -9.89
CA TYR A 26 -5.58 4.89 -8.99
C TYR A 26 -5.02 6.25 -9.40
N GLU A 27 -4.36 6.90 -8.43
CA GLU A 27 -3.45 8.02 -8.61
C GLU A 27 -2.12 7.75 -7.91
N LEU A 28 -1.07 8.52 -8.23
CA LEU A 28 0.23 8.42 -7.55
C LEU A 28 0.64 9.78 -7.00
N VAL A 29 1.16 9.77 -5.78
CA VAL A 29 1.52 10.97 -5.04
C VAL A 29 2.89 10.83 -4.39
N LYS A 30 3.49 11.96 -4.03
CA LYS A 30 4.59 12.03 -3.06
C LYS A 30 4.02 12.44 -1.71
N ALA A 31 4.34 11.72 -0.65
CA ALA A 31 3.81 11.95 0.69
C ALA A 31 4.88 11.70 1.76
N TYR A 32 4.62 12.13 2.99
CA TYR A 32 5.40 11.72 4.17
C TYR A 32 4.78 10.45 4.77
N PRO A 33 5.45 9.29 4.65
CA PRO A 33 4.84 8.06 5.08
C PRO A 33 5.10 7.77 6.56
N PHE A 34 4.16 7.06 7.19
CA PHE A 34 4.45 6.18 8.32
C PHE A 34 4.43 4.73 7.85
N PHE A 35 5.00 3.82 8.64
CA PHE A 35 5.21 2.43 8.22
C PHE A 35 4.59 1.46 9.19
N LEU A 36 3.97 0.42 8.65
CA LEU A 36 3.48 -0.74 9.40
C LEU A 36 4.12 -2.02 8.88
N ASN A 37 4.42 -2.94 9.79
CA ASN A 37 4.90 -4.28 9.45
C ASN A 37 3.72 -5.26 9.41
N PHE A 38 3.62 -5.99 8.32
CA PHE A 38 2.61 -7.03 8.10
C PHE A 38 3.26 -8.40 8.13
N THR A 39 2.63 -9.30 8.87
CA THR A 39 3.01 -10.72 8.93
C THR A 39 1.86 -11.59 8.44
N LYS A 40 2.11 -12.90 8.32
CA LYS A 40 1.10 -13.88 7.89
C LYS A 40 -0.17 -13.74 8.74
N ASN A 41 -1.34 -13.82 8.07
CA ASN A 41 -2.68 -13.68 8.65
C ASN A 41 -3.06 -12.26 9.11
N SER A 42 -2.23 -11.24 8.85
CA SER A 42 -2.64 -9.84 8.97
C SER A 42 -3.42 -9.39 7.73
N PHE A 43 -4.34 -8.45 7.89
CA PHE A 43 -4.99 -7.76 6.77
C PHE A 43 -5.21 -6.29 7.13
N MET A 44 -5.38 -5.45 6.11
CA MET A 44 -5.76 -4.05 6.22
C MET A 44 -6.72 -3.72 5.09
N VAL A 45 -7.65 -2.82 5.36
CA VAL A 45 -8.58 -2.26 4.38
C VAL A 45 -8.09 -0.86 4.04
N PHE A 46 -8.05 -0.54 2.75
CA PHE A 46 -7.77 0.80 2.24
C PHE A 46 -9.03 1.33 1.58
N TYR A 47 -9.55 2.44 2.11
CA TYR A 47 -10.63 3.20 1.50
C TYR A 47 -10.10 4.12 0.39
N PRO A 48 -10.97 4.63 -0.49
CA PRO A 48 -10.58 5.66 -1.46
C PRO A 48 -9.87 6.83 -0.77
N ASN A 49 -8.83 7.34 -1.42
CA ASN A 49 -7.95 8.42 -0.94
C ASN A 49 -7.05 8.07 0.25
N GLU A 50 -7.04 6.83 0.75
CA GLU A 50 -6.01 6.38 1.70
C GLU A 50 -4.75 5.96 0.94
N TYR A 51 -3.71 6.80 1.01
CA TYR A 51 -2.47 6.57 0.30
C TYR A 51 -1.66 5.46 0.94
N HIS A 52 -1.25 4.49 0.13
CA HIS A 52 -0.46 3.35 0.58
C HIS A 52 0.54 2.89 -0.47
N HIS A 53 1.69 2.41 -0.02
CA HIS A 53 2.75 1.84 -0.86
C HIS A 53 3.22 0.51 -0.25
N PRO A 54 2.63 -0.61 -0.71
CA PRO A 54 2.93 -1.94 -0.18
C PRO A 54 4.17 -2.57 -0.85
N GLY A 55 4.62 -3.74 -0.38
CA GLY A 55 5.76 -4.45 -0.98
C GLY A 55 7.13 -3.92 -0.57
N ILE A 56 7.22 -3.14 0.51
CA ILE A 56 8.49 -2.64 1.04
C ILE A 56 9.16 -3.74 1.86
N ILE A 57 10.49 -3.81 1.79
CA ILE A 57 11.30 -4.70 2.61
C ILE A 57 11.04 -4.40 4.10
N ALA A 58 10.61 -5.41 4.85
CA ALA A 58 10.43 -5.30 6.30
C ALA A 58 11.79 -5.22 7.01
N ASN A 59 12.52 -6.33 7.01
CA ASN A 59 13.85 -6.46 7.62
C ASN A 59 14.91 -6.90 6.59
N LYS A 60 14.59 -7.93 5.80
CA LYS A 60 15.42 -8.49 4.75
C LYS A 60 14.56 -8.82 3.52
N PRO A 61 15.15 -8.92 2.31
CA PRO A 61 14.40 -9.34 1.13
C PRO A 61 13.81 -10.75 1.31
N GLU A 62 12.50 -10.89 1.09
CA GLU A 62 11.77 -12.16 1.22
C GLU A 62 10.74 -12.30 0.10
N LYS A 63 10.45 -13.54 -0.29
CA LYS A 63 9.30 -13.82 -1.17
C LYS A 63 8.02 -13.82 -0.32
N VAL A 64 7.14 -12.86 -0.60
CA VAL A 64 5.82 -12.73 0.05
C VAL A 64 4.73 -13.16 -0.92
N LYS A 65 3.77 -13.96 -0.45
CA LYS A 65 2.53 -14.26 -1.18
C LYS A 65 1.37 -13.60 -0.44
N LYS A 66 0.60 -12.78 -1.14
CA LYS A 66 -0.57 -12.07 -0.62
C LYS A 66 -1.68 -11.98 -1.66
N ILE A 67 -2.84 -11.51 -1.23
CA ILE A 67 -4.03 -11.28 -2.07
C ILE A 67 -4.50 -9.85 -1.79
N VAL A 68 -4.93 -9.15 -2.83
CA VAL A 68 -5.62 -7.85 -2.72
C VAL A 68 -7.03 -8.05 -3.24
N PHE A 69 -8.01 -7.77 -2.39
CA PHE A 69 -9.42 -7.78 -2.77
C PHE A 69 -9.82 -6.37 -3.21
N LYS A 70 -10.43 -6.24 -4.38
CA LYS A 70 -10.99 -4.99 -4.88
C LYS A 70 -12.51 -5.05 -4.74
N ILE A 71 -13.07 -4.13 -3.98
CA ILE A 71 -14.50 -4.08 -3.64
C ILE A 71 -15.00 -2.69 -4.03
N LYS A 72 -16.08 -2.64 -4.82
CA LYS A 72 -16.75 -1.39 -5.17
C LYS A 72 -17.51 -0.86 -3.94
N ILE A 73 -17.32 0.42 -3.64
CA ILE A 73 -18.04 1.15 -2.59
C ILE A 73 -19.29 1.80 -3.19
#